data_AF-R4XGX7-F1
#
_entry.id   AF-R4XGX7-F1
#
_cell.length_a   1.000
_cell.length_b   1.000
_cell.length_c   1.000
_cell.angle_alpha   90.00
_cell.angle_beta   90.00
_cell.angle_gamma   90.00
#
_symmetry.space_group_name_H-M   'P 1'
#
loop_
_entity.id
_entity.type
_entity.pdbx_description
1 polymer ?
#
loop_
_entity_poly.entity_id
_entity_poly.type
_entity_poly.pdbx_seq_one_letter_code
_entity_poly.pdbx_strand_id
1 'polypeptide(L)'
;MSSVLKDVSPEYFDDPAAHPITLTFETSDDETLNEVGLCTALTMLFHAISIHGRDSTTKRSGKPRDPLQISYNAPPGTTDLSSICRDYSSRVVDDASGPATYYLYASDFWQRRSYRHPVRPLRPAEGTMIYQRFIPSFMESFSLRVASAEADLDTYASWQDSDRVHAFWGERGTRDHHARYLRRQLADPHVLPVLASFGDTAFAYFELYHAKEDAISLFAGAGDYDRGFHALVGHEAYRGPDRVRVWISSVTHYLFLADDRTQRVMLEPRVDNETFIGYLLKAGYVIEKEFNFPHKRSALVSITREKFFECRGVET
;
A
#
# COMPACT_ATOMS: atom_id res chain seq x y z
N MET A 1 3.62 0.31 34.36
CA MET A 1 3.32 -0.26 33.01
C MET A 1 2.72 -1.68 33.01
N SER A 2 2.38 -2.30 34.15
CA SER A 2 1.80 -3.68 34.21
C SER A 2 0.27 -3.73 34.43
N SER A 3 -0.44 -2.61 34.43
CA SER A 3 -1.82 -2.54 34.95
C SER A 3 -2.91 -2.09 33.96
N VAL A 4 -2.64 -2.06 32.66
CA VAL A 4 -3.51 -1.35 31.68
C VAL A 4 -4.68 -2.20 31.14
N LEU A 5 -4.73 -3.51 31.40
CA LEU A 5 -5.81 -4.37 30.91
C LEU A 5 -6.29 -5.26 32.06
N LYS A 6 -7.32 -4.83 32.80
CA LYS A 6 -7.86 -5.64 33.90
C LYS A 6 -9.04 -6.55 33.51
N ASP A 7 -9.75 -6.31 32.40
CA ASP A 7 -11.05 -6.97 32.21
C ASP A 7 -11.31 -7.59 30.82
N VAL A 8 -10.28 -8.03 30.07
CA VAL A 8 -10.52 -8.78 28.82
C VAL A 8 -10.36 -10.29 29.06
N SER A 9 -11.45 -10.93 29.48
CA SER A 9 -11.52 -12.41 29.55
C SER A 9 -11.64 -13.01 28.14
N PRO A 10 -10.93 -14.10 27.80
CA PRO A 10 -11.01 -14.77 26.50
C PRO A 10 -12.40 -15.29 26.13
N GLU A 11 -13.26 -15.55 27.13
CA GLU A 11 -14.58 -16.18 26.95
C GLU A 11 -15.62 -15.25 26.27
N TYR A 12 -15.27 -13.97 26.03
CA TYR A 12 -16.19 -12.97 25.49
C TYR A 12 -16.46 -13.07 23.99
N PHE A 13 -15.54 -13.68 23.22
CA PHE A 13 -15.63 -13.71 21.75
C PHE A 13 -16.64 -14.73 21.20
N ASP A 14 -17.20 -15.59 22.06
CA ASP A 14 -18.16 -16.64 21.69
C ASP A 14 -19.63 -16.31 22.01
N ASP A 15 -19.91 -15.21 22.72
CA ASP A 15 -21.28 -14.81 23.09
C ASP A 15 -21.91 -13.83 22.09
N PRO A 16 -22.97 -14.23 21.34
CA PRO A 16 -23.67 -13.35 20.40
C PRO A 16 -24.50 -12.23 21.07
N ALA A 17 -24.62 -12.20 22.40
CA ALA A 17 -25.33 -11.16 23.16
C ALA A 17 -24.40 -10.11 23.81
N ALA A 18 -23.09 -10.18 23.56
CA ALA A 18 -22.10 -9.26 24.11
C ALA A 18 -22.35 -7.78 23.71
N HIS A 19 -22.54 -6.93 24.71
CA HIS A 19 -22.63 -5.46 24.60
C HIS A 19 -21.30 -4.81 24.12
N PRO A 20 -21.29 -3.54 23.68
CA PRO A 20 -20.04 -2.87 23.26
C PRO A 20 -18.97 -2.90 24.37
N ILE A 21 -17.75 -3.31 24.00
CA ILE A 21 -16.59 -3.30 24.88
C ILE A 21 -16.26 -1.85 25.22
N THR A 22 -16.41 -1.47 26.49
CA THR A 22 -15.97 -0.17 26.99
C THR A 22 -14.59 -0.33 27.61
N LEU A 23 -13.57 0.27 27.01
CA LEU A 23 -12.21 0.30 27.56
C LEU A 23 -11.98 1.63 28.26
N THR A 24 -11.80 1.59 29.58
CA THR A 24 -11.52 2.77 30.39
C THR A 24 -10.02 2.81 30.70
N PHE A 25 -9.33 3.86 30.28
CA PHE A 25 -7.93 4.08 30.61
C PHE A 25 -7.86 5.01 31.83
N GLU A 26 -7.49 4.48 32.99
CA GLU A 26 -7.15 5.27 34.17
C GLU A 26 -5.64 5.49 34.20
N THR A 27 -5.22 6.74 34.05
CA THR A 27 -3.83 7.15 34.33
C THR A 27 -3.70 7.49 35.80
N SER A 28 -2.68 6.98 36.50
CA SER A 28 -2.33 7.51 37.81
C SER A 28 -1.88 8.97 37.67
N ASP A 29 -2.34 9.83 38.59
CA ASP A 29 -2.36 11.30 38.52
C ASP A 29 -1.03 12.05 38.24
N ASP A 30 0.08 11.35 37.99
CA ASP A 30 1.42 11.96 37.82
C ASP A 30 2.16 11.57 36.53
N GLU A 31 1.55 10.75 35.66
CA GLU A 31 2.10 10.48 34.32
C GLU A 31 1.13 10.99 33.27
N THR A 32 1.40 12.18 32.72
CA THR A 32 0.87 12.53 31.40
C THR A 32 1.24 11.41 30.46
N LEU A 33 0.25 10.64 29.98
CA LEU A 33 0.44 9.77 28.82
C LEU A 33 0.87 10.67 27.67
N ASN A 34 2.18 10.75 27.45
CA ASN A 34 2.72 11.35 26.24
C ASN A 34 2.17 10.58 25.03
N GLU A 35 2.09 11.22 23.86
CA GLU A 35 1.53 10.64 22.62
C GLU A 35 2.04 9.20 22.36
N VAL A 36 3.28 8.92 22.78
CA VAL A 36 3.94 7.61 22.69
C VAL A 36 3.25 6.54 23.55
N GLY A 37 2.87 6.84 24.79
CA GLY A 37 2.19 5.89 25.68
C GLY A 37 0.80 5.50 25.17
N LEU A 38 0.08 6.47 24.58
CA LEU A 38 -1.25 6.27 24.01
C LEU A 38 -1.21 5.52 22.67
N CYS A 39 -0.25 5.85 21.79
CA CYS A 39 0.06 5.07 20.59
C CYS A 39 0.43 3.63 20.93
N THR A 40 1.20 3.41 22.00
CA THR A 40 1.58 2.06 22.44
C THR A 40 0.38 1.27 22.94
N ALA A 41 -0.51 1.90 23.73
CA ALA A 41 -1.74 1.26 24.21
C ALA A 41 -2.69 0.89 23.06
N LEU A 42 -2.87 1.79 22.08
CA LEU A 42 -3.64 1.52 20.86
C LEU A 42 -2.99 0.39 20.03
N THR A 43 -1.67 0.40 19.88
CA THR A 43 -0.93 -0.66 19.16
C THR A 43 -1.05 -2.03 19.84
N MET A 44 -0.98 -2.10 21.17
CA MET A 44 -1.21 -3.34 21.92
C MET A 44 -2.66 -3.82 21.75
N LEU A 45 -3.63 -2.90 21.71
CA LEU A 45 -5.03 -3.22 21.44
C LEU A 45 -5.23 -3.77 20.01
N PHE A 46 -4.58 -3.17 19.01
CA PHE A 46 -4.55 -3.68 17.64
C PHE A 46 -3.96 -5.09 17.56
N HIS A 47 -2.90 -5.37 18.32
CA HIS A 47 -2.28 -6.71 18.36
C HIS A 47 -3.20 -7.75 19.00
N ALA A 48 -3.87 -7.42 20.10
CA ALA A 48 -4.82 -8.30 20.78
C ALA A 48 -6.02 -8.66 19.89
N ILE A 49 -6.58 -7.68 19.17
CA ILE A 49 -7.69 -7.88 18.22
C ILE A 49 -7.26 -8.72 17.01
N SER A 50 -6.05 -8.49 16.49
CA SER A 50 -5.51 -9.22 15.33
C SER A 50 -5.16 -10.68 15.65
N ILE A 51 -4.72 -10.97 16.88
CA ILE A 51 -4.45 -12.35 17.35
C ILE A 51 -5.76 -13.13 17.52
N HIS A 52 -6.80 -12.54 18.14
CA HIS A 52 -8.05 -13.25 18.42
C HIS A 52 -9.01 -13.31 17.22
N GLY A 53 -8.84 -12.42 16.23
CA GLY A 53 -9.62 -12.44 14.98
C GLY A 53 -9.24 -13.56 14.01
N ARG A 54 -8.06 -14.18 14.16
CA ARG A 54 -7.56 -15.23 13.24
C ARG A 54 -8.15 -16.62 13.47
N ASP A 55 -8.71 -16.91 14.66
CA ASP A 55 -9.18 -18.27 14.98
C ASP A 55 -10.61 -18.59 14.50
N SER A 56 -11.37 -17.61 14.00
CA SER A 56 -12.75 -17.84 13.55
C SER A 56 -12.86 -18.20 12.06
N THR A 57 -12.31 -19.36 11.66
CA THR A 57 -12.51 -19.96 10.33
C THR A 57 -13.87 -20.67 10.19
N THR A 58 -14.96 -20.08 10.69
CA THR A 58 -16.31 -20.63 10.48
C THR A 58 -17.19 -19.68 9.67
N LYS A 59 -17.62 -20.18 8.49
CA LYS A 59 -18.69 -19.59 7.67
C LYS A 59 -19.89 -19.28 8.57
N ARG A 60 -20.18 -18.01 8.84
CA ARG A 60 -21.46 -17.58 9.44
C ARG A 60 -22.13 -16.55 8.56
N SER A 61 -23.25 -16.97 7.98
CA SER A 61 -24.30 -16.08 7.47
C SER A 61 -24.95 -15.38 8.66
N GLY A 62 -24.71 -14.08 8.83
CA GLY A 62 -25.30 -13.29 9.91
C GLY A 62 -25.11 -11.80 9.64
N LYS A 63 -26.07 -10.98 10.09
CA LYS A 63 -26.08 -9.51 9.96
C LYS A 63 -24.72 -8.89 10.34
N PRO A 64 -24.35 -7.72 9.77
CA PRO A 64 -23.13 -7.01 10.17
C PRO A 64 -23.14 -6.81 11.69
N ARG A 65 -22.03 -7.14 12.36
CA ARG A 65 -21.84 -6.90 13.80
C ARG A 65 -21.86 -5.41 14.07
N ASP A 66 -22.45 -5.02 15.20
CA ASP A 66 -22.43 -3.64 15.67
C ASP A 66 -20.99 -3.16 15.90
N PRO A 67 -20.74 -1.85 15.69
CA PRO A 67 -19.41 -1.30 15.88
C PRO A 67 -18.93 -1.37 17.35
N LEU A 68 -17.74 -1.94 17.61
CA LEU A 68 -16.89 -1.61 18.77
C LEU A 68 -16.85 -0.08 18.93
N GLN A 69 -17.26 0.34 20.10
CA GLN A 69 -17.32 1.73 20.51
C GLN A 69 -16.16 1.96 21.48
N ILE A 70 -15.15 2.76 21.10
CA ILE A 70 -14.07 3.14 22.01
C ILE A 70 -14.38 4.56 22.51
N SER A 71 -14.49 4.71 23.83
CA SER A 71 -14.71 6.00 24.50
C SER A 71 -13.44 6.38 25.25
N TYR A 72 -12.91 7.58 25.02
CA TYR A 72 -11.74 8.10 25.72
C TYR A 72 -12.09 9.42 26.42
N ASN A 73 -11.81 9.50 27.72
CA ASN A 73 -11.91 10.74 28.49
C ASN A 73 -10.52 11.37 28.59
N ALA A 74 -10.30 12.44 27.82
CA ALA A 74 -9.04 13.17 27.84
C ALA A 74 -8.99 14.14 29.04
N PRO A 75 -7.88 14.22 29.80
CA PRO A 75 -7.70 15.27 30.80
C PRO A 75 -7.71 16.68 30.17
N PRO A 76 -8.14 17.72 30.89
CA PRO A 76 -8.11 19.09 30.38
C PRO A 76 -6.70 19.50 29.96
N GLY A 77 -6.54 20.00 28.72
CA GLY A 77 -5.24 20.45 28.19
C GLY A 77 -4.46 19.42 27.35
N THR A 78 -5.05 18.25 27.05
CA THR A 78 -4.48 17.31 26.08
C THR A 78 -4.76 17.75 24.64
N THR A 79 -3.76 17.56 23.76
CA THR A 79 -3.83 17.90 22.33
C THR A 79 -4.99 17.17 21.65
N ASP A 80 -5.72 17.89 20.80
CA ASP A 80 -6.82 17.35 19.99
C ASP A 80 -6.37 16.16 19.11
N LEU A 81 -6.67 14.95 19.57
CA LEU A 81 -6.39 13.68 18.88
C LEU A 81 -7.27 13.45 17.65
N SER A 82 -8.21 14.37 17.34
CA SER A 82 -9.09 14.26 16.16
C SER A 82 -8.33 14.22 14.83
N SER A 83 -7.07 14.69 14.80
CA SER A 83 -6.18 14.61 13.65
C SER A 83 -5.65 13.20 13.40
N ILE A 84 -5.26 12.50 14.47
CA ILE A 84 -4.76 11.11 14.42
C ILE A 84 -5.91 10.13 14.11
N CYS A 85 -7.10 10.39 14.66
CA CYS A 85 -8.29 9.58 14.39
C CYS A 85 -8.97 9.89 13.04
N ARG A 86 -8.74 11.06 12.44
CA ARG A 86 -9.30 11.44 11.12
C ARG A 86 -8.77 10.57 9.98
N ASP A 87 -7.53 10.08 10.09
CA ASP A 87 -6.96 9.17 9.09
C ASP A 87 -7.57 7.76 9.13
N TYR A 88 -8.35 7.43 10.17
CA TYR A 88 -8.89 6.07 10.39
C TYR A 88 -10.39 5.99 10.71
N SER A 89 -11.13 7.10 10.83
CA SER A 89 -12.57 7.08 11.14
C SER A 89 -13.35 8.15 10.36
N SER A 90 -14.50 7.80 9.80
CA SER A 90 -15.24 8.68 8.88
C SER A 90 -16.43 9.42 9.48
N ARG A 91 -16.69 9.37 10.79
CA ARG A 91 -17.71 10.23 11.43
C ARG A 91 -17.38 10.52 12.88
N VAL A 92 -16.92 11.75 13.14
CA VAL A 92 -17.02 12.37 14.46
C VAL A 92 -18.46 12.85 14.61
N VAL A 93 -19.19 12.33 15.60
CA VAL A 93 -20.45 12.95 16.03
C VAL A 93 -20.05 13.88 17.17
N ASP A 94 -19.91 15.17 16.87
CA ASP A 94 -19.75 16.20 17.89
C ASP A 94 -21.09 16.34 18.63
N ASP A 95 -21.18 15.77 19.83
CA ASP A 95 -22.14 16.22 20.83
C ASP A 95 -21.37 17.02 21.88
N ALA A 96 -21.67 18.31 21.96
CA ALA A 96 -20.87 19.34 22.62
C ALA A 96 -20.88 19.29 24.16
N SER A 97 -21.03 18.12 24.78
CA SER A 97 -20.97 18.00 26.25
C SER A 97 -20.64 16.60 26.82
N GLY A 98 -20.10 15.66 26.02
CA GLY A 98 -19.78 14.30 26.49
C GLY A 98 -18.47 13.71 25.97
N PRO A 99 -18.06 12.51 26.45
CA PRO A 99 -16.89 11.78 25.95
C PRO A 99 -16.93 11.65 24.43
N ALA A 100 -15.84 11.97 23.75
CA ALA A 100 -15.70 11.74 22.32
C ALA A 100 -15.84 10.24 22.05
N THR A 101 -16.94 9.87 21.38
CA THR A 101 -17.22 8.49 21.00
C THR A 101 -16.64 8.25 19.61
N TYR A 102 -15.61 7.40 19.51
CA TYR A 102 -15.02 7.03 18.23
C TYR A 102 -15.66 5.74 17.72
N TYR A 103 -16.41 5.83 16.62
CA TYR A 103 -16.87 4.66 15.88
C TYR A 103 -15.73 4.15 14.99
N LEU A 104 -15.14 3.02 15.33
CA LEU A 104 -14.07 2.39 14.52
C LEU A 104 -14.63 1.32 13.59
N TYR A 105 -15.58 1.66 12.71
CA TYR A 105 -16.14 0.69 11.76
C TYR A 105 -16.31 1.22 10.35
N ALA A 106 -15.97 0.31 9.44
CA ALA A 106 -16.02 0.37 7.99
C ALA A 106 -14.86 1.13 7.36
N SER A 107 -14.00 0.39 6.66
CA SER A 107 -13.45 0.96 5.43
C SER A 107 -14.64 1.48 4.64
N ASP A 108 -14.78 2.80 4.53
CA ASP A 108 -15.72 3.34 3.56
C ASP A 108 -15.33 2.72 2.21
N PHE A 109 -16.30 2.17 1.51
CA PHE A 109 -16.03 1.51 0.25
C PHE A 109 -16.38 2.47 -0.87
N TRP A 110 -15.41 2.79 -1.71
CA TRP A 110 -15.68 3.42 -2.99
C TRP A 110 -16.10 2.36 -3.99
N GLN A 111 -17.09 2.71 -4.81
CA GLN A 111 -17.43 1.94 -5.99
C GLN A 111 -16.96 2.71 -7.22
N ARG A 112 -16.03 2.11 -7.97
CA ARG A 112 -15.53 2.64 -9.24
C ARG A 112 -15.72 1.60 -10.33
N ARG A 113 -16.51 1.95 -11.35
CA ARG A 113 -17.00 1.00 -12.36
C ARG A 113 -17.67 -0.20 -11.65
N SER A 114 -17.24 -1.42 -11.94
CA SER A 114 -17.75 -2.66 -11.34
C SER A 114 -17.01 -3.07 -10.06
N TYR A 115 -16.01 -2.30 -9.62
CA TYR A 115 -15.17 -2.64 -8.47
C TYR A 115 -15.59 -1.88 -7.22
N ARG A 116 -15.63 -2.59 -6.09
CA ARG A 116 -15.82 -2.03 -4.76
C ARG A 116 -14.54 -2.24 -3.97
N HIS A 117 -13.91 -1.18 -3.48
CA HIS A 117 -12.67 -1.26 -2.69
C HIS A 117 -12.68 -0.22 -1.54
N PRO A 118 -11.89 -0.43 -0.48
CA PRO A 118 -11.73 0.54 0.61
C PRO A 118 -11.28 1.92 0.12
N VAL A 119 -11.66 3.00 0.83
CA VAL A 119 -11.06 4.33 0.63
C VAL A 119 -9.57 4.21 0.86
N ARG A 120 -8.81 4.90 0.01
CA ARG A 120 -7.36 4.96 0.06
C ARG A 120 -6.93 6.32 0.57
N PRO A 121 -5.72 6.43 1.16
CA PRO A 121 -5.12 7.72 1.45
C PRO A 121 -5.08 8.62 0.22
N LEU A 122 -5.07 9.93 0.46
CA LEU A 122 -4.90 10.90 -0.61
C LEU A 122 -3.58 10.66 -1.35
N ARG A 123 -3.63 10.82 -2.67
CA ARG A 123 -2.44 10.73 -3.51
C ARG A 123 -1.43 11.83 -3.08
N PRO A 124 -0.14 11.49 -2.88
CA PRO A 124 0.89 12.50 -2.67
C PRO A 124 1.02 13.45 -3.87
N ALA A 125 1.35 14.72 -3.63
CA ALA A 125 1.48 15.72 -4.68
C ALA A 125 2.57 15.34 -5.71
N GLU A 126 2.46 15.83 -6.94
CA GLU A 126 3.52 15.74 -7.95
C GLU A 126 4.86 16.21 -7.37
N GLY A 127 5.94 15.51 -7.68
CA GLY A 127 7.25 15.86 -7.11
C GLY A 127 7.49 15.40 -5.67
N THR A 128 6.51 14.80 -5.00
CA THR A 128 6.71 14.30 -3.63
C THR A 128 7.58 13.04 -3.65
N MET A 129 8.66 13.04 -2.86
CA MET A 129 9.47 11.85 -2.61
C MET A 129 8.70 10.91 -1.68
N ILE A 130 8.40 9.70 -2.14
CA ILE A 130 7.58 8.72 -1.39
C ILE A 130 8.40 7.55 -0.85
N TYR A 131 9.63 7.39 -1.33
CA TYR A 131 10.51 6.31 -0.92
C TYR A 131 11.97 6.66 -1.21
N GLN A 132 12.86 6.34 -0.27
CA GLN A 132 14.29 6.37 -0.49
C GLN A 132 14.95 5.28 0.34
N ARG A 133 15.93 4.59 -0.23
CA ARG A 133 16.83 3.71 0.52
C ARG A 133 18.25 3.81 -0.02
N PHE A 134 19.23 3.71 0.86
CA PHE A 134 20.62 3.60 0.46
C PHE A 134 20.91 2.19 -0.06
N ILE A 135 21.71 2.08 -1.12
CA ILE A 135 22.10 0.80 -1.71
C ILE A 135 23.62 0.62 -1.54
N PRO A 136 24.07 -0.12 -0.52
CA PRO A 136 25.50 -0.27 -0.21
C PRO A 136 26.33 -0.78 -1.39
N SER A 137 25.80 -1.73 -2.17
CA SER A 137 26.53 -2.31 -3.32
C SER A 137 26.85 -1.31 -4.43
N PHE A 138 26.15 -0.18 -4.49
CA PHE A 138 26.38 0.88 -5.47
C PHE A 138 26.86 2.19 -4.83
N MET A 139 26.87 2.28 -3.50
CA MET A 139 27.13 3.52 -2.75
C MET A 139 26.25 4.69 -3.20
N GLU A 140 25.01 4.41 -3.61
CA GLU A 140 24.04 5.38 -4.13
C GLU A 140 22.67 5.15 -3.46
N SER A 141 21.86 6.21 -3.37
CA SER A 141 20.45 6.05 -2.95
C SER A 141 19.57 5.64 -4.12
N PHE A 142 18.68 4.68 -3.93
CA PHE A 142 17.53 4.48 -4.79
C PHE A 142 16.35 5.27 -4.24
N SER A 143 15.62 5.97 -5.09
CA SER A 143 14.47 6.78 -4.67
C SER A 143 13.29 6.70 -5.63
N LEU A 144 12.08 6.94 -5.11
CA LEU A 144 10.83 7.06 -5.89
C LEU A 144 10.16 8.39 -5.58
N ARG A 145 9.82 9.13 -6.62
CA ARG A 145 9.11 10.40 -6.54
C ARG A 145 7.87 10.37 -7.42
N VAL A 146 6.76 10.95 -6.98
CA VAL A 146 5.58 11.11 -7.84
C VAL A 146 5.96 11.91 -9.09
N ALA A 147 5.64 11.36 -10.26
CA ALA A 147 5.95 12.00 -11.52
C ALA A 147 5.20 13.33 -11.65
N SER A 148 5.79 14.31 -12.32
CA SER A 148 5.15 15.57 -12.66
C SER A 148 4.84 15.62 -14.15
N ALA A 149 3.61 15.98 -14.49
CA ALA A 149 3.20 16.10 -15.90
C ALA A 149 3.96 17.20 -16.64
N GLU A 150 4.49 18.18 -15.91
CA GLU A 150 5.23 19.32 -16.48
C GLU A 150 6.74 19.10 -16.40
N ALA A 151 7.28 18.88 -15.20
CA ALA A 151 8.73 18.83 -15.00
C ALA A 151 9.37 17.57 -15.61
N ASP A 152 8.62 16.46 -15.69
CA ASP A 152 9.16 15.17 -16.11
C ASP A 152 8.81 14.82 -17.58
N LEU A 153 8.10 15.70 -18.27
CA LEU A 153 7.59 15.45 -19.63
C LEU A 153 8.70 15.17 -20.64
N ASP A 154 9.74 15.99 -20.67
CA ASP A 154 10.81 15.86 -21.66
C ASP A 154 11.61 14.57 -21.43
N THR A 155 11.90 14.25 -20.17
CA THR A 155 12.54 12.97 -19.78
C THR A 155 11.69 11.78 -20.21
N TYR A 156 10.40 11.78 -19.84
CA TYR A 156 9.47 10.71 -20.20
C TYR A 156 9.32 10.55 -21.73
N ALA A 157 9.15 11.65 -22.46
CA ALA A 157 9.01 11.66 -23.91
C ALA A 157 10.26 11.07 -24.59
N SER A 158 11.45 11.50 -24.16
CA SER A 158 12.71 10.98 -24.70
C SER A 158 12.85 9.47 -24.53
N TRP A 159 12.33 8.92 -23.42
CA TRP A 159 12.37 7.48 -23.20
C TRP A 159 11.38 6.73 -24.10
N GLN A 160 10.17 7.25 -24.29
CA GLN A 160 9.15 6.67 -25.17
C GLN A 160 9.56 6.67 -26.65
N ASP A 161 10.41 7.62 -27.05
CA ASP A 161 10.97 7.69 -28.40
C ASP A 161 12.04 6.63 -28.67
N SER A 162 12.54 5.92 -27.66
CA SER A 162 13.47 4.80 -27.89
C SER A 162 12.76 3.56 -28.43
N ASP A 163 13.32 2.89 -29.45
CA ASP A 163 12.71 1.69 -30.05
C ASP A 163 12.54 0.56 -29.03
N ARG A 164 13.50 0.43 -28.13
CA ARG A 164 13.50 -0.55 -27.04
C ARG A 164 12.33 -0.35 -26.09
N VAL A 165 12.07 0.88 -25.64
CA VAL A 165 10.94 1.16 -24.75
C VAL A 165 9.63 0.96 -25.51
N HIS A 166 9.55 1.47 -26.74
CA HIS A 166 8.36 1.37 -27.55
C HIS A 166 7.92 -0.09 -27.77
N ALA A 167 8.86 -1.00 -27.99
CA ALA A 167 8.60 -2.43 -28.19
C ALA A 167 7.82 -3.11 -27.04
N PHE A 168 7.92 -2.59 -25.81
CA PHE A 168 7.25 -3.17 -24.64
C PHE A 168 6.17 -2.28 -24.03
N TRP A 169 6.32 -0.96 -24.10
CA TRP A 169 5.40 -0.01 -23.48
C TRP A 169 4.33 0.52 -24.43
N GLY A 170 4.66 0.71 -25.72
CA GLY A 170 3.69 1.05 -26.75
C GLY A 170 3.19 2.50 -26.77
N GLU A 171 3.79 3.43 -26.01
CA GLU A 171 3.32 4.84 -25.94
C GLU A 171 4.19 5.81 -26.76
N ARG A 172 4.74 5.36 -27.89
CA ARG A 172 5.42 6.29 -28.82
C ARG A 172 4.39 7.26 -29.40
N GLY A 173 4.74 8.54 -29.43
CA GLY A 173 3.83 9.57 -29.90
C GLY A 173 4.45 10.94 -29.85
N THR A 174 3.62 11.96 -30.06
CA THR A 174 4.06 13.36 -29.95
C THR A 174 4.23 13.77 -28.48
N ARG A 175 4.97 14.85 -28.23
CA ARG A 175 5.08 15.44 -26.88
C ARG A 175 3.72 15.71 -26.24
N ASP A 176 2.73 16.17 -27.03
CA ASP A 176 1.36 16.38 -26.55
C ASP A 176 0.65 15.08 -26.17
N HIS A 177 0.93 13.99 -26.88
CA HIS A 177 0.44 12.65 -26.51
C HIS A 177 0.98 12.24 -25.13
N HIS A 178 2.28 12.40 -24.91
CA HIS A 178 2.92 12.09 -23.63
C HIS A 178 2.42 12.98 -22.49
N ALA A 179 2.23 14.27 -22.74
CA ALA A 179 1.69 15.20 -21.75
C ALA A 179 0.25 14.82 -21.36
N ARG A 180 -0.58 14.40 -22.32
CA ARG A 180 -1.93 13.88 -22.02
C ARG A 180 -1.88 12.55 -21.28
N TYR A 181 -0.95 11.67 -21.65
CA TYR A 181 -0.75 10.38 -20.98
C TYR A 181 -0.41 10.58 -19.50
N LEU A 182 0.63 11.36 -19.19
CA LEU A 182 1.04 11.61 -17.79
C LEU A 182 -0.10 12.23 -16.97
N ARG A 183 -0.81 13.24 -17.51
CA ARG A 183 -1.98 13.84 -16.83
C ARG A 183 -3.09 12.82 -16.59
N ARG A 184 -3.33 11.91 -17.53
CA ARG A 184 -4.32 10.84 -17.35
C ARG A 184 -3.92 9.90 -16.22
N GLN A 185 -2.67 9.45 -16.19
CA GLN A 185 -2.18 8.58 -15.11
C GLN A 185 -2.23 9.29 -13.75
N LEU A 186 -1.86 10.58 -13.71
CA LEU A 186 -1.95 11.43 -12.53
C LEU A 186 -3.38 11.79 -12.10
N ALA A 187 -4.38 11.62 -12.97
CA ALA A 187 -5.79 11.79 -12.63
C ALA A 187 -6.44 10.47 -12.20
N ASP A 188 -5.85 9.33 -12.54
CA ASP A 188 -6.49 8.03 -12.35
C ASP A 188 -6.20 7.41 -10.97
N PRO A 189 -7.16 7.33 -10.02
CA PRO A 189 -6.92 6.89 -8.64
C PRO A 189 -6.45 5.44 -8.45
N HIS A 190 -6.48 4.60 -9.49
CA HIS A 190 -5.93 3.24 -9.38
C HIS A 190 -4.43 3.16 -9.60
N VAL A 191 -3.79 4.21 -10.15
CA VAL A 191 -2.36 4.25 -10.50
C VAL A 191 -1.67 5.37 -9.75
N LEU A 192 -0.44 5.12 -9.30
CA LEU A 192 0.49 6.12 -8.84
C LEU A 192 1.69 6.15 -9.80
N PRO A 193 1.76 7.12 -10.73
CA PRO A 193 2.89 7.24 -11.64
C PRO A 193 4.08 7.86 -10.90
N VAL A 194 5.24 7.20 -10.97
CA VAL A 194 6.45 7.62 -10.26
C VAL A 194 7.68 7.55 -11.16
N LEU A 195 8.63 8.44 -10.91
CA LEU A 195 9.99 8.32 -11.40
C LEU A 195 10.86 7.66 -10.34
N ALA A 196 11.76 6.79 -10.79
CA ALA A 196 12.81 6.24 -9.97
C ALA A 196 14.17 6.82 -10.35
N SER A 197 14.98 7.09 -9.33
CA SER A 197 16.34 7.59 -9.48
C SER A 197 17.35 6.73 -8.73
N PHE A 198 18.57 6.71 -9.24
CA PHE A 198 19.76 6.33 -8.48
C PHE A 198 20.60 7.61 -8.29
N GLY A 199 20.83 7.99 -7.03
CA GLY A 199 21.29 9.34 -6.70
C GLY A 199 20.31 10.38 -7.28
N ASP A 200 20.86 11.32 -8.04
CA ASP A 200 20.08 12.39 -8.68
C ASP A 200 19.65 12.04 -10.11
N THR A 201 20.03 10.88 -10.63
CA THR A 201 19.74 10.49 -12.02
C THR A 201 18.47 9.68 -12.12
N ALA A 202 17.42 10.28 -12.69
CA ALA A 202 16.21 9.56 -13.06
C ALA A 202 16.52 8.52 -14.15
N PHE A 203 16.08 7.28 -13.95
CA PHE A 203 16.39 6.18 -14.86
C PHE A 203 15.18 5.41 -15.36
N ALA A 204 14.07 5.43 -14.62
CA ALA A 204 12.89 4.65 -14.92
C ALA A 204 11.60 5.35 -14.50
N TYR A 205 10.53 5.03 -15.21
CA TYR A 205 9.16 5.39 -14.89
C TYR A 205 8.39 4.14 -14.48
N PHE A 206 7.59 4.24 -13.42
CA PHE A 206 6.77 3.15 -12.92
C PHE A 206 5.32 3.60 -12.76
N GLU A 207 4.41 2.64 -12.96
CA GLU A 207 2.98 2.81 -12.68
C GLU A 207 2.62 1.85 -11.55
N LEU A 208 2.55 2.35 -10.32
CA LEU A 208 2.24 1.53 -9.16
C LEU A 208 0.72 1.45 -9.02
N TYR A 209 0.13 0.28 -9.27
CA TYR A 209 -1.32 0.15 -9.39
C TYR A 209 -1.96 -0.64 -8.24
N HIS A 210 -3.27 -0.49 -8.10
CA HIS A 210 -4.12 -1.36 -7.30
C HIS A 210 -4.68 -2.46 -8.19
N ALA A 211 -4.25 -3.71 -7.94
CA ALA A 211 -4.50 -4.83 -8.83
C ALA A 211 -5.99 -5.13 -9.02
N LYS A 212 -6.83 -4.85 -8.01
CA LYS A 212 -8.28 -5.08 -8.09
C LYS A 212 -8.98 -4.24 -9.16
N GLU A 213 -8.48 -3.05 -9.47
CA GLU A 213 -9.06 -2.18 -10.50
C GLU A 213 -8.35 -2.31 -11.85
N ASP A 214 -7.23 -3.02 -11.88
CA ASP A 214 -6.42 -3.21 -13.08
C ASP A 214 -6.95 -4.39 -13.93
N ALA A 215 -6.54 -4.46 -15.19
CA ALA A 215 -6.92 -5.52 -16.11
C ALA A 215 -6.50 -6.91 -15.61
N ILE A 216 -5.44 -6.98 -14.79
CA ILE A 216 -5.00 -8.22 -14.13
C ILE A 216 -6.09 -8.85 -13.25
N SER A 217 -6.98 -8.06 -12.64
CA SER A 217 -8.00 -8.52 -11.69
C SER A 217 -8.90 -9.62 -12.25
N LEU A 218 -9.19 -9.55 -13.55
CA LEU A 218 -10.02 -10.51 -14.28
C LEU A 218 -9.44 -11.92 -14.28
N PHE A 219 -8.13 -12.05 -14.06
CA PHE A 219 -7.39 -13.31 -14.11
C PHE A 219 -6.78 -13.67 -12.76
N ALA A 220 -6.48 -12.70 -11.91
CA ALA A 220 -5.63 -12.86 -10.72
C ALA A 220 -6.38 -13.03 -9.39
N GLY A 221 -7.70 -12.82 -9.36
CA GLY A 221 -8.45 -12.85 -8.10
C GLY A 221 -7.86 -11.88 -7.08
N ALA A 222 -7.59 -10.65 -7.52
CA ALA A 222 -6.90 -9.63 -6.74
C ALA A 222 -7.76 -9.17 -5.54
N GLY A 223 -7.13 -9.15 -4.36
CA GLY A 223 -7.71 -8.62 -3.13
C GLY A 223 -7.79 -7.09 -3.12
N ASP A 224 -8.46 -6.53 -2.10
CA ASP A 224 -8.69 -5.09 -1.97
C ASP A 224 -7.42 -4.24 -1.90
N TYR A 225 -6.35 -4.82 -1.35
CA TYR A 225 -5.06 -4.17 -1.12
C TYR A 225 -3.96 -4.75 -2.00
N ASP A 226 -4.26 -5.70 -2.88
CA ASP A 226 -3.24 -6.27 -3.76
C ASP A 226 -2.73 -5.17 -4.70
N ARG A 227 -1.40 -5.07 -4.81
CA ARG A 227 -0.72 -4.06 -5.61
C ARG A 227 0.01 -4.68 -6.78
N GLY A 228 0.46 -3.85 -7.70
CA GLY A 228 1.36 -4.25 -8.76
C GLY A 228 2.12 -3.04 -9.29
N PHE A 229 2.99 -3.28 -10.26
CA PHE A 229 3.64 -2.20 -10.98
C PHE A 229 3.84 -2.52 -12.46
N HIS A 230 3.79 -1.49 -13.30
CA HIS A 230 4.42 -1.52 -14.61
C HIS A 230 5.71 -0.73 -14.56
N ALA A 231 6.71 -1.16 -15.32
CA ALA A 231 8.04 -0.56 -15.31
C ALA A 231 8.54 -0.26 -16.72
N LEU A 232 9.14 0.92 -16.87
CA LEU A 232 9.84 1.37 -18.05
C LEU A 232 11.22 1.86 -17.61
N VAL A 233 12.29 1.18 -18.06
CA VAL A 233 13.67 1.65 -17.84
C VAL A 233 14.10 2.43 -19.07
N GLY A 234 14.17 3.76 -18.91
CA GLY A 234 14.52 4.67 -19.99
C GLY A 234 16.02 4.86 -20.15
N HIS A 235 16.73 5.09 -19.04
CA HIS A 235 18.16 5.39 -19.07
C HIS A 235 18.99 4.11 -19.18
N GLU A 236 19.80 4.01 -20.25
CA GLU A 236 20.48 2.76 -20.58
C GLU A 236 21.58 2.35 -19.59
N ALA A 237 22.30 3.32 -19.03
CA ALA A 237 23.36 3.06 -18.05
C ALA A 237 22.87 2.38 -16.76
N TYR A 238 21.57 2.41 -16.49
CA TYR A 238 20.96 1.80 -15.31
C TYR A 238 20.31 0.44 -15.60
N ARG A 239 20.60 -0.13 -16.78
CA ARG A 239 20.26 -1.51 -17.12
C ARG A 239 21.27 -2.49 -16.50
N GLY A 240 20.91 -3.77 -16.53
CA GLY A 240 21.78 -4.86 -16.09
C GLY A 240 21.25 -5.59 -14.85
N PRO A 241 21.70 -6.84 -14.65
CA PRO A 241 21.11 -7.75 -13.66
C PRO A 241 21.18 -7.23 -12.23
N ASP A 242 22.26 -6.55 -11.84
CA ASP A 242 22.44 -6.06 -10.47
C ASP A 242 21.52 -4.86 -10.15
N ARG A 243 21.42 -3.89 -11.06
CA ARG A 243 20.49 -2.76 -10.89
C ARG A 243 19.04 -3.21 -10.98
N VAL A 244 18.72 -4.19 -11.84
CA VAL A 244 17.38 -4.77 -11.92
C VAL A 244 16.97 -5.47 -10.64
N ARG A 245 17.87 -6.27 -10.05
CA ARG A 245 17.64 -6.90 -8.75
C ARG A 245 17.33 -5.85 -7.67
N VAL A 246 18.06 -4.74 -7.66
CA VAL A 246 17.87 -3.66 -6.69
C VAL A 246 16.53 -2.96 -6.89
N TRP A 247 16.22 -2.46 -8.09
CA TRP A 247 14.99 -1.69 -8.24
C TRP A 247 13.73 -2.54 -8.09
N ILE A 248 13.72 -3.82 -8.54
CA ILE A 248 12.58 -4.72 -8.32
C ILE A 248 12.33 -4.86 -6.82
N SER A 249 13.39 -5.13 -6.06
CA SER A 249 13.31 -5.22 -4.60
C SER A 249 12.84 -3.92 -3.96
N SER A 250 13.32 -2.77 -4.43
CA SER A 250 12.99 -1.45 -3.86
C SER A 250 11.52 -1.12 -4.05
N VAL A 251 11.02 -1.31 -5.27
CA VAL A 251 9.62 -1.03 -5.62
C VAL A 251 8.69 -1.98 -4.87
N THR A 252 9.03 -3.28 -4.84
CA THR A 252 8.26 -4.28 -4.07
C THR A 252 8.24 -3.93 -2.58
N HIS A 253 9.37 -3.51 -2.01
CA HIS A 253 9.47 -3.08 -0.62
C HIS A 253 8.54 -1.89 -0.36
N TYR A 254 8.61 -0.86 -1.21
CA TYR A 254 7.73 0.30 -1.10
C TYR A 254 6.26 -0.09 -1.14
N LEU A 255 5.83 -0.96 -2.06
CA LEU A 255 4.43 -1.40 -2.16
C LEU A 255 3.93 -2.06 -0.87
N PHE A 256 4.78 -2.82 -0.18
CA PHE A 256 4.45 -3.41 1.12
C PHE A 256 4.50 -2.40 2.28
N LEU A 257 5.35 -1.38 2.22
CA LEU A 257 5.42 -0.35 3.27
C LEU A 257 4.33 0.71 3.14
N ALA A 258 3.85 0.98 1.92
CA ALA A 258 2.87 2.03 1.67
C ALA A 258 1.50 1.73 2.30
N ASP A 259 1.15 0.45 2.47
CA ASP A 259 -0.05 0.00 3.18
C ASP A 259 0.22 -1.42 3.73
N ASP A 260 0.17 -1.57 5.05
CA ASP A 260 0.47 -2.81 5.76
C ASP A 260 -0.53 -3.94 5.44
N ARG A 261 -1.74 -3.59 4.99
CA ARG A 261 -2.76 -4.53 4.51
C ARG A 261 -2.43 -5.12 3.15
N THR A 262 -1.47 -4.56 2.41
CA THR A 262 -0.95 -5.16 1.19
C THR A 262 -0.24 -6.47 1.52
N GLN A 263 -0.86 -7.60 1.18
CA GLN A 263 -0.30 -8.93 1.42
C GLN A 263 0.28 -9.59 0.16
N ARG A 264 -0.02 -9.06 -1.03
CA ARG A 264 0.47 -9.60 -2.29
C ARG A 264 0.74 -8.50 -3.32
N VAL A 265 1.87 -8.64 -4.02
CA VAL A 265 2.20 -7.86 -5.21
C VAL A 265 2.10 -8.78 -6.41
N MET A 266 1.38 -8.35 -7.46
CA MET A 266 1.09 -9.14 -8.66
C MET A 266 1.52 -8.38 -9.91
N LEU A 267 1.97 -9.11 -10.93
CA LEU A 267 2.40 -8.58 -12.22
C LEU A 267 1.96 -9.50 -13.35
N GLU A 268 1.85 -8.95 -14.56
CA GLU A 268 1.47 -9.69 -15.78
C GLU A 268 2.45 -9.51 -16.97
N PRO A 269 3.76 -9.78 -16.78
CA PRO A 269 4.71 -9.71 -17.89
C PRO A 269 4.28 -10.62 -19.04
N ARG A 270 4.68 -10.25 -20.27
CA ARG A 270 4.52 -11.14 -21.42
C ARG A 270 5.33 -12.42 -21.18
N VAL A 271 4.77 -13.58 -21.55
CA VAL A 271 5.46 -14.87 -21.38
C VAL A 271 6.77 -14.95 -22.18
N ASP A 272 6.85 -14.23 -23.29
CA ASP A 272 8.04 -14.14 -24.15
C ASP A 272 9.14 -13.24 -23.57
N ASN A 273 8.89 -12.53 -22.46
CA ASN A 273 9.89 -11.75 -21.74
C ASN A 273 10.55 -12.58 -20.64
N GLU A 274 11.17 -13.69 -21.03
CA GLU A 274 11.82 -14.66 -20.15
C GLU A 274 12.90 -14.03 -19.26
N THR A 275 13.60 -13.01 -19.78
CA THR A 275 14.64 -12.29 -19.02
C THR A 275 14.04 -11.56 -17.83
N PHE A 276 12.94 -10.82 -18.04
CA PHE A 276 12.28 -10.09 -16.96
C PHE A 276 11.61 -11.05 -15.96
N ILE A 277 10.97 -12.11 -16.45
CA ILE A 277 10.42 -13.17 -15.58
C ILE A 277 11.53 -13.79 -14.73
N GLY A 278 12.69 -14.09 -15.32
CA GLY A 278 13.86 -14.60 -14.60
C GLY A 278 14.36 -13.66 -13.49
N TYR A 279 14.30 -12.34 -13.69
CA TYR A 279 14.61 -11.38 -12.64
C TYR A 279 13.58 -11.37 -11.51
N LEU A 280 12.29 -11.49 -11.82
CA LEU A 280 11.22 -11.57 -10.83
C LEU A 280 11.35 -12.84 -9.97
N LEU A 281 11.61 -13.99 -10.60
CA LEU A 281 11.84 -15.25 -9.89
C LEU A 281 13.04 -15.15 -8.95
N LYS A 282 14.16 -14.58 -9.42
CA LYS A 282 15.34 -14.30 -8.57
C LYS A 282 15.05 -13.32 -7.44
N ALA A 283 14.05 -12.44 -7.61
CA ALA A 283 13.61 -11.51 -6.58
C ALA A 283 12.64 -12.14 -5.56
N GLY A 284 12.22 -13.39 -5.77
CA GLY A 284 11.34 -14.14 -4.87
C GLY A 284 9.89 -14.27 -5.35
N TYR A 285 9.56 -13.75 -6.53
CA TYR A 285 8.24 -13.94 -7.14
C TYR A 285 8.07 -15.39 -7.59
N VAL A 286 6.81 -15.82 -7.72
CA VAL A 286 6.42 -17.11 -8.27
C VAL A 286 5.52 -16.90 -9.48
N ILE A 287 5.59 -17.80 -10.46
CA ILE A 287 4.61 -17.86 -11.54
C ILE A 287 3.40 -18.64 -11.01
N GLU A 288 2.24 -18.00 -10.94
CA GLU A 288 1.00 -18.64 -10.53
C GLU A 288 0.36 -19.42 -11.70
N LYS A 289 0.29 -18.80 -12.88
CA LYS A 289 -0.27 -19.37 -14.11
C LYS A 289 0.02 -18.49 -15.32
N GLU A 290 -0.27 -19.00 -16.51
CA GLU A 290 -0.33 -18.20 -17.74
C GLU A 290 -1.77 -17.95 -18.18
N PHE A 291 -2.00 -16.83 -18.86
CA PHE A 291 -3.30 -16.46 -19.40
C PHE A 291 -3.16 -15.55 -20.62
N ASN A 292 -4.26 -15.30 -21.33
CA ASN A 292 -4.26 -14.47 -22.54
C ASN A 292 -5.07 -13.19 -22.30
N PHE A 293 -4.43 -12.05 -22.50
CA PHE A 293 -5.11 -10.82 -22.87
C PHE A 293 -5.34 -10.80 -24.39
N PRO A 294 -6.27 -9.96 -24.90
CA PRO A 294 -6.50 -9.83 -26.34
C PRO A 294 -5.23 -9.48 -27.15
N HIS A 295 -4.27 -8.78 -26.54
CA HIS A 295 -3.07 -8.26 -27.20
C HIS A 295 -1.75 -8.93 -26.74
N LYS A 296 -1.78 -9.83 -25.75
CA LYS A 296 -0.58 -10.55 -25.25
C LYS A 296 -0.92 -11.83 -24.50
N ARG A 297 -0.03 -12.81 -24.54
CA ARG A 297 0.01 -13.92 -23.58
C ARG A 297 0.88 -13.50 -22.39
N SER A 298 0.34 -13.60 -21.19
CA SER A 298 0.94 -13.11 -19.95
C SER A 298 1.15 -14.24 -18.94
N ALA A 299 2.24 -14.15 -18.18
CA ALA A 299 2.42 -14.92 -16.96
C ALA A 299 1.89 -14.10 -15.78
N LEU A 300 0.95 -14.64 -15.01
CA LEU A 300 0.62 -14.11 -13.70
C LEU A 300 1.75 -14.46 -12.75
N VAL A 301 2.46 -13.46 -12.28
CA VAL A 301 3.53 -13.63 -11.29
C VAL A 301 3.22 -12.83 -10.04
N SER A 302 3.52 -13.37 -8.88
CA SER A 302 3.22 -12.70 -7.61
C SER A 302 4.27 -12.99 -6.55
N ILE A 303 4.27 -12.15 -5.51
CA ILE A 303 5.03 -12.37 -4.29
C ILE A 303 4.16 -11.97 -3.10
N THR A 304 4.18 -12.79 -2.04
CA THR A 304 3.51 -12.46 -0.79
C THR A 304 4.41 -11.60 0.09
N ARG A 305 3.79 -10.83 0.98
CA ARG A 305 4.49 -10.02 1.98
C ARG A 305 5.45 -10.89 2.81
N GLU A 306 4.92 -11.99 3.35
CA GLU A 306 5.67 -12.98 4.11
C GLU A 306 6.90 -13.45 3.32
N LYS A 307 6.72 -13.94 2.09
CA LYS A 307 7.82 -14.43 1.26
C LYS A 307 8.88 -13.36 1.00
N PHE A 308 8.47 -12.12 0.75
CA PHE A 308 9.39 -11.01 0.50
C PHE A 308 10.28 -10.71 1.71
N PHE A 309 9.70 -10.67 2.92
CA PHE A 309 10.45 -10.36 4.15
C PHE A 309 11.16 -11.58 4.76
N GLU A 310 10.73 -12.82 4.48
CA GLU A 310 11.44 -14.04 4.88
C GLU A 310 12.68 -14.31 4.02
N CYS A 311 12.54 -14.21 2.69
CA CYS A 311 13.66 -14.48 1.77
C CYS A 311 14.70 -13.36 1.75
N ARG A 312 14.40 -12.23 2.39
CA ARG A 312 15.34 -11.12 2.57
C ARG A 312 15.50 -10.86 4.05
N GLY A 313 16.29 -11.72 4.69
CA GLY A 313 17.02 -11.34 5.90
C GLY A 313 17.92 -10.15 5.56
N VAL A 314 17.36 -8.94 5.63
CA VAL A 314 18.05 -7.69 5.96
C VAL A 314 19.41 -7.54 5.26
N GLU A 315 19.44 -7.41 3.93
CA GLU A 315 20.44 -6.52 3.32
C GLU A 315 19.90 -5.09 3.47
N THR A 316 19.99 -4.56 4.70
CA THR A 316 19.94 -3.13 5.00
C THR A 316 21.29 -2.50 4.75
#